data_AF-A0A3E3DHM1-F1
#
_entry.id   AF-A0A3E3DHM1-F1
#
_cell.length_a   1.000
_cell.length_b   1.000
_cell.length_c   1.000
_cell.angle_alpha   90.00
_cell.angle_beta   90.00
_cell.angle_gamma   90.00
#
_symmetry.space_group_name_H-M   'P 1'
#
loop_
_entity.id
_entity.type
_entity.pdbx_description
1 polymer ?
#
loop_
_entity_poly.entity_id
_entity_poly.type
_entity_poly.pdbx_seq_one_letter_code
_entity_poly.pdbx_strand_id
1 'polypeptide(L)'
;MIKKTHIVFLSFLCAALGGCGSSRPLAEKETSPLTVVTATDLHYLSPELTDYGTGFMRMVGNGDGKLTQYAPEITDAFLEEVEKLHPDALILSGDLSFNGEKTSHEELAGKLFKLQEQGIPVLVLPGNHDILYPFAAQFEAETVTRTERVSGEEFRDIYGSLGYQDAAGKDEESLSFLYELSERVWLLLLDANTEEAPGQIKDSTMQWAERQMKRAEEAGASIITVTHQNVLAQNKLLSQGFLLDHHEEMEQLLKAHGIALNLSGHVHIQHIAESGGLYDIATGSLTVFPHRYGVLTVDPDGSITYETKPVNVDRWDGEKAGIPGEYGDFEALSQAYFDACTRKKMKKELEALSVSEEELAQMTELAVEMNRNYFAGMTKPEQEVTDTEGWKLWKEKGAELFFGKYMDSMLEDAGCNENKLKIVRDLRP
;
A
#
# COMPACT_ATOMS: atom_id res chain seq x y z
N MET A 1 25.82 -75.20 -6.45
CA MET A 1 24.85 -74.34 -7.16
C MET A 1 24.15 -73.46 -6.15
N ILE A 2 24.11 -72.17 -6.45
CA ILE A 2 23.96 -71.05 -5.53
C ILE A 2 22.47 -70.76 -5.26
N LYS A 3 22.16 -70.49 -3.98
CA LYS A 3 20.89 -69.98 -3.45
C LYS A 3 20.54 -68.62 -4.05
N LYS A 4 19.25 -68.34 -4.30
CA LYS A 4 18.69 -66.98 -4.17
C LYS A 4 17.26 -67.05 -3.61
N THR A 5 17.15 -66.67 -2.34
CA THR A 5 15.91 -66.36 -1.64
C THR A 5 15.60 -64.90 -1.94
N HIS A 6 14.44 -64.60 -2.55
CA HIS A 6 14.01 -63.23 -2.77
C HIS A 6 13.33 -62.70 -1.49
N ILE A 7 14.07 -61.87 -0.75
CA ILE A 7 13.52 -61.01 0.30
C ILE A 7 12.99 -59.76 -0.41
N VAL A 8 11.67 -59.58 -0.38
CA VAL A 8 11.02 -58.34 -0.82
C VAL A 8 11.12 -57.34 0.33
N PHE A 9 12.02 -56.36 0.20
CA PHE A 9 12.05 -55.19 1.05
C PHE A 9 10.93 -54.26 0.59
N LEU A 10 9.85 -54.17 1.38
CA LEU A 10 8.82 -53.15 1.21
C LEU A 10 9.33 -51.87 1.86
N SER A 11 10.04 -51.04 1.10
CA SER A 11 10.42 -49.70 1.52
C SER A 11 9.19 -48.80 1.50
N PHE A 12 8.68 -48.46 2.68
CA PHE A 12 7.76 -47.35 2.92
C PHE A 12 8.48 -46.06 2.50
N LEU A 13 8.16 -45.55 1.31
CA LEU A 13 8.49 -44.20 0.93
C LEU A 13 7.39 -43.30 1.51
N CYS A 14 7.64 -42.71 2.68
CA CYS A 14 6.88 -41.56 3.14
C CYS A 14 7.17 -40.41 2.17
N ALA A 15 6.32 -40.25 1.16
CA ALA A 15 6.20 -39.00 0.44
C ALA A 15 5.60 -37.99 1.42
N ALA A 16 6.47 -37.21 2.07
CA ALA A 16 6.05 -35.94 2.63
C ALA A 16 5.56 -35.10 1.44
N LEU A 17 4.25 -34.88 1.39
CA LEU A 17 3.63 -33.84 0.59
C LEU A 17 4.17 -32.52 1.14
N GLY A 18 5.31 -32.07 0.62
CA GLY A 18 5.77 -30.72 0.83
C GLY A 18 4.74 -29.78 0.22
N GLY A 19 4.03 -29.05 1.08
CA GLY A 19 3.30 -27.86 0.66
C GLY A 19 4.26 -26.95 -0.10
N CYS A 20 3.73 -26.19 -1.06
CA CYS A 20 4.47 -25.21 -1.84
C CYS A 20 5.26 -24.29 -0.91
N GLY A 21 6.50 -24.69 -0.63
CA GLY A 21 7.38 -24.05 0.32
C GLY A 21 8.00 -22.85 -0.35
N SER A 22 8.13 -21.76 0.41
CA SER A 22 8.92 -20.59 0.02
C SER A 22 10.22 -21.02 -0.66
N SER A 23 10.60 -20.33 -1.73
CA SER A 23 11.79 -20.65 -2.54
C SER A 23 13.08 -20.80 -1.71
N ARG A 24 13.11 -20.12 -0.55
CA ARG A 24 14.20 -20.15 0.41
C ARG A 24 13.94 -21.11 1.57
N PRO A 25 14.85 -22.06 1.88
CA PRO A 25 14.71 -22.94 3.04
C PRO A 25 14.67 -22.17 4.36
N LEU A 26 13.84 -22.62 5.32
CA LEU A 26 13.70 -21.98 6.64
C LEU A 26 15.05 -21.78 7.34
N ALA A 27 15.94 -22.78 7.31
CA ALA A 27 17.28 -22.67 7.92
C ALA A 27 18.14 -21.52 7.34
N GLU A 28 17.93 -21.16 6.08
CA GLU A 28 18.64 -20.05 5.44
C GLU A 28 18.03 -18.71 5.85
N LYS A 29 16.68 -18.64 5.91
CA LYS A 29 15.96 -17.50 6.47
C LYS A 29 16.45 -17.17 7.87
N GLU A 30 16.76 -18.17 8.71
CA GLU A 30 17.19 -17.91 10.08
C GLU A 30 18.54 -17.20 10.23
N THR A 31 19.44 -17.31 9.27
CA THR A 31 20.84 -16.85 9.42
C THR A 31 21.20 -15.66 8.53
N SER A 32 20.23 -15.13 7.79
CA SER A 32 20.46 -14.12 6.77
C SER A 32 19.37 -13.05 6.79
N PRO A 33 19.60 -11.89 6.13
CA PRO A 33 18.57 -10.87 6.03
C PRO A 33 17.33 -11.41 5.31
N LEU A 34 16.17 -11.01 5.81
CA LEU A 34 14.87 -11.25 5.18
C LEU A 34 14.46 -10.04 4.36
N THR A 35 13.89 -10.24 3.18
CA THR A 35 13.37 -9.17 2.33
C THR A 35 11.85 -9.25 2.26
N VAL A 36 11.17 -8.16 2.64
CA VAL A 36 9.72 -8.04 2.52
C VAL A 36 9.40 -6.86 1.60
N VAL A 37 8.59 -7.09 0.58
CA VAL A 37 8.04 -6.02 -0.26
C VAL A 37 6.67 -5.61 0.29
N THR A 38 6.38 -4.31 0.31
CA THR A 38 5.07 -3.78 0.64
C THR A 38 4.58 -2.82 -0.45
N ALA A 39 3.31 -2.95 -0.82
CA ALA A 39 2.61 -2.03 -1.71
C ALA A 39 1.15 -1.89 -1.26
N THR A 40 0.49 -0.83 -1.71
CA THR A 40 -0.85 -0.46 -1.22
C THR A 40 -1.59 0.36 -2.26
N ASP A 41 -2.92 0.44 -2.14
CA ASP A 41 -3.77 1.33 -2.92
C ASP A 41 -3.57 1.14 -4.43
N LEU A 42 -3.60 -0.14 -4.84
CA LEU A 42 -3.50 -0.57 -6.24
C LEU A 42 -4.69 -0.08 -7.04
N HIS A 43 -5.86 0.05 -6.40
CA HIS A 43 -7.09 0.50 -7.03
C HIS A 43 -7.34 -0.15 -8.40
N TYR A 44 -7.11 -1.46 -8.46
CA TYR A 44 -7.18 -2.24 -9.69
C TYR A 44 -8.61 -2.21 -10.22
N LEU A 45 -8.75 -1.80 -11.49
CA LEU A 45 -9.99 -1.94 -12.23
C LEU A 45 -9.75 -2.90 -13.39
N SER A 46 -10.50 -4.01 -13.43
CA SER A 46 -10.46 -4.93 -14.56
C SER A 46 -10.75 -4.17 -15.86
N PRO A 47 -9.93 -4.36 -16.92
CA PRO A 47 -10.23 -3.84 -18.25
C PRO A 47 -11.58 -4.31 -18.80
N GLU A 48 -12.15 -5.40 -18.29
CA GLU A 48 -13.49 -5.88 -18.70
C GLU A 48 -14.62 -4.95 -18.22
N LEU A 49 -14.36 -4.13 -17.20
CA LEU A 49 -15.35 -3.24 -16.59
C LEU A 49 -15.33 -1.82 -17.17
N THR A 50 -14.50 -1.53 -18.16
CA THR A 50 -14.42 -0.19 -18.74
C THR A 50 -14.05 -0.24 -20.23
N ASP A 51 -14.76 0.56 -21.03
CA ASP A 51 -14.36 0.85 -22.41
C ASP A 51 -13.42 2.06 -22.52
N TYR A 52 -12.95 2.57 -21.37
CA TYR A 52 -12.18 3.81 -21.24
C TYR A 52 -12.88 5.04 -21.84
N GLY A 53 -14.21 4.97 -21.95
CA GLY A 53 -15.05 6.03 -22.46
C GLY A 53 -15.09 7.25 -21.55
N THR A 54 -15.72 8.31 -22.04
CA THR A 54 -15.82 9.61 -21.34
C THR A 54 -16.43 9.52 -19.94
N GLY A 55 -17.32 8.57 -19.66
CA GLY A 55 -17.91 8.33 -18.35
C GLY A 55 -16.85 7.94 -17.32
N PHE A 56 -15.99 6.98 -17.67
CA PHE A 56 -14.85 6.56 -16.86
C PHE A 56 -13.80 7.68 -16.75
N MET A 57 -13.38 8.27 -17.87
CA MET A 57 -12.35 9.31 -17.89
C MET A 57 -12.75 10.56 -17.08
N ARG A 58 -14.04 10.91 -17.07
CA ARG A 58 -14.57 12.00 -16.23
C ARG A 58 -14.48 11.67 -14.74
N MET A 59 -14.71 10.43 -14.34
CA MET A 59 -14.65 10.00 -12.96
C MET A 59 -13.20 10.02 -12.46
N VAL A 60 -12.27 9.37 -13.16
CA VAL A 60 -10.84 9.32 -12.75
C VAL A 60 -10.20 10.71 -12.79
N GLY A 61 -10.53 11.56 -13.77
CA GLY A 61 -10.02 12.93 -13.88
C GLY A 61 -10.58 13.92 -12.85
N ASN A 62 -11.52 13.49 -12.00
CA ASN A 62 -12.00 14.24 -10.83
C ASN A 62 -11.47 13.67 -9.51
N GLY A 63 -10.66 12.61 -9.57
CA GLY A 63 -10.05 11.98 -8.40
C GLY A 63 -8.91 12.78 -7.79
N ASP A 64 -8.19 12.12 -6.93
CA ASP A 64 -7.04 12.60 -6.17
C ASP A 64 -5.72 12.62 -6.94
N GLY A 65 -5.70 12.12 -8.18
CA GLY A 65 -4.49 12.03 -9.00
C GLY A 65 -4.11 10.60 -9.35
N LYS A 66 -4.86 9.60 -8.89
CA LYS A 66 -4.72 8.20 -9.30
C LYS A 66 -4.83 8.04 -10.82
N LEU A 67 -3.89 7.30 -11.39
CA LEU A 67 -3.91 6.84 -12.78
C LEU A 67 -4.66 5.49 -12.87
N THR A 68 -5.91 5.43 -12.41
CA THR A 68 -6.72 4.19 -12.43
C THR A 68 -6.83 3.58 -13.82
N GLN A 69 -6.86 4.41 -14.87
CA GLN A 69 -6.88 3.95 -16.25
C GLN A 69 -5.61 3.18 -16.67
N TYR A 70 -4.50 3.35 -15.95
CA TYR A 70 -3.24 2.63 -16.14
C TYR A 70 -2.95 1.64 -14.98
N ALA A 71 -3.91 1.41 -14.07
CA ALA A 71 -3.72 0.52 -12.92
C ALA A 71 -3.34 -0.92 -13.29
N PRO A 72 -3.91 -1.53 -14.36
CA PRO A 72 -3.53 -2.89 -14.73
C PRO A 72 -2.06 -3.05 -15.10
N GLU A 73 -1.49 -2.09 -15.81
CA GLU A 73 -0.13 -2.16 -16.31
C GLU A 73 0.90 -1.64 -15.31
N ILE A 74 0.51 -0.69 -14.45
CA ILE A 74 1.28 -0.38 -13.23
C ILE A 74 1.37 -1.65 -12.36
N THR A 75 0.25 -2.38 -12.20
CA THR A 75 0.21 -3.62 -11.42
C THR A 75 1.09 -4.68 -12.07
N ASP A 76 0.96 -4.93 -13.38
CA ASP A 76 1.78 -5.94 -14.07
C ASP A 76 3.27 -5.60 -13.98
N ALA A 77 3.67 -4.34 -14.21
CA ALA A 77 5.05 -3.91 -14.06
C ALA A 77 5.57 -4.09 -12.63
N PHE A 78 4.75 -3.76 -11.62
CA PHE A 78 5.11 -3.99 -10.22
C PHE A 78 5.29 -5.48 -9.90
N LEU A 79 4.38 -6.34 -10.34
CA LEU A 79 4.48 -7.78 -10.09
C LEU A 79 5.69 -8.38 -10.81
N GLU A 80 6.08 -7.89 -11.98
CA GLU A 80 7.35 -8.25 -12.64
C GLU A 80 8.58 -7.84 -11.82
N GLU A 81 8.57 -6.65 -11.21
CA GLU A 81 9.67 -6.22 -10.30
C GLU A 81 9.73 -7.11 -9.05
N VAL A 82 8.58 -7.52 -8.50
CA VAL A 82 8.51 -8.46 -7.37
C VAL A 82 9.05 -9.83 -7.76
N GLU A 83 8.67 -10.36 -8.93
CA GLU A 83 9.18 -11.62 -9.46
C GLU A 83 10.72 -11.59 -9.61
N LYS A 84 11.26 -10.49 -10.15
CA LYS A 84 12.72 -10.29 -10.31
C LYS A 84 13.44 -10.18 -8.96
N LEU A 85 12.86 -9.46 -7.99
CA LEU A 85 13.44 -9.27 -6.67
C LEU A 85 13.36 -10.56 -5.82
N HIS A 86 12.30 -11.35 -6.04
CA HIS A 86 12.02 -12.61 -5.37
C HIS A 86 12.07 -12.52 -3.82
N PRO A 87 11.27 -11.65 -3.19
CA PRO A 87 11.33 -11.42 -1.75
C PRO A 87 10.86 -12.63 -0.93
N ASP A 88 11.14 -12.61 0.37
CA ASP A 88 10.64 -13.62 1.32
C ASP A 88 9.13 -13.50 1.56
N ALA A 89 8.55 -12.31 1.35
CA ALA A 89 7.11 -12.07 1.26
C ALA A 89 6.79 -10.78 0.49
N LEU A 90 5.61 -10.75 -0.13
CA LEU A 90 4.93 -9.55 -0.63
C LEU A 90 3.72 -9.26 0.27
N ILE A 91 3.58 -8.03 0.71
CA ILE A 91 2.42 -7.51 1.45
C ILE A 91 1.66 -6.52 0.57
N LEU A 92 0.35 -6.71 0.45
CA LEU A 92 -0.57 -5.73 -0.13
C LEU A 92 -1.53 -5.23 0.96
N SER A 93 -1.33 -4.00 1.44
CA SER A 93 -1.98 -3.47 2.64
C SER A 93 -3.28 -2.71 2.36
N GLY A 94 -4.13 -3.22 1.46
CA GLY A 94 -5.47 -2.69 1.21
C GLY A 94 -5.63 -1.81 -0.03
N ASP A 95 -6.89 -1.48 -0.29
CA ASP A 95 -7.41 -0.82 -1.49
C ASP A 95 -6.88 -1.49 -2.77
N LEU A 96 -7.11 -2.81 -2.82
CA LEU A 96 -6.66 -3.67 -3.89
C LEU A 96 -7.41 -3.37 -5.19
N SER A 97 -8.72 -3.18 -5.09
CA SER A 97 -9.62 -2.87 -6.21
C SER A 97 -9.99 -1.39 -6.24
N PHE A 98 -10.52 -0.92 -7.37
CA PHE A 98 -10.91 0.47 -7.51
C PHE A 98 -12.08 0.84 -6.58
N ASN A 99 -13.18 0.08 -6.61
CA ASN A 99 -14.35 0.29 -5.75
C ASN A 99 -15.03 -1.04 -5.35
N GLY A 100 -14.28 -2.11 -5.16
CA GLY A 100 -14.77 -3.38 -4.63
C GLY A 100 -15.42 -4.27 -5.68
N GLU A 101 -15.13 -4.05 -6.97
CA GLU A 101 -15.70 -4.85 -8.05
C GLU A 101 -15.20 -6.29 -7.99
N LYS A 102 -16.13 -7.26 -8.00
CA LYS A 102 -15.80 -8.68 -7.92
C LYS A 102 -14.87 -9.15 -9.04
N THR A 103 -15.14 -8.72 -10.27
CA THR A 103 -14.28 -9.03 -11.43
C THR A 103 -12.86 -8.51 -11.25
N SER A 104 -12.70 -7.29 -10.71
CA SER A 104 -11.37 -6.73 -10.40
C SER A 104 -10.62 -7.57 -9.36
N HIS A 105 -11.31 -8.01 -8.30
CA HIS A 105 -10.73 -8.87 -7.28
C HIS A 105 -10.30 -10.24 -7.83
N GLU A 106 -11.18 -10.91 -8.60
CA GLU A 106 -10.90 -12.22 -9.20
C GLU A 106 -9.72 -12.15 -10.18
N GLU A 107 -9.67 -11.11 -11.03
CA GLU A 107 -8.57 -10.93 -11.98
C GLU A 107 -7.24 -10.62 -11.28
N LEU A 108 -7.25 -9.72 -10.28
CA LEU A 108 -6.06 -9.40 -9.50
C LEU A 108 -5.55 -10.64 -8.74
N ALA A 109 -6.44 -11.41 -8.10
CA ALA A 109 -6.06 -12.66 -7.43
C ALA A 109 -5.40 -13.64 -8.41
N GLY A 110 -5.93 -13.77 -9.63
CA GLY A 110 -5.33 -14.57 -10.70
C GLY A 110 -3.91 -14.14 -11.08
N LYS A 111 -3.58 -12.85 -11.03
CA LYS A 111 -2.21 -12.35 -11.22
C LYS A 111 -1.32 -12.70 -10.02
N LEU A 112 -1.81 -12.50 -8.79
CA LEU A 112 -1.07 -12.75 -7.56
C LEU A 112 -0.76 -14.24 -7.32
N PHE A 113 -1.68 -15.15 -7.71
CA PHE A 113 -1.44 -16.58 -7.62
C PHE A 113 -0.20 -17.03 -8.40
N LYS A 114 0.15 -16.36 -9.50
CA LYS A 114 1.36 -16.68 -10.27
C LYS A 114 2.64 -16.47 -9.45
N LEU A 115 2.70 -15.40 -8.66
CA LEU A 115 3.83 -15.16 -7.74
C LEU A 115 3.89 -16.24 -6.66
N GLN A 116 2.73 -16.65 -6.13
CA GLN A 116 2.67 -17.71 -5.14
C GLN A 116 3.10 -19.08 -5.71
N GLU A 117 2.71 -19.40 -6.95
CA GLU A 117 3.17 -20.59 -7.67
C GLU A 117 4.70 -20.58 -7.90
N GLN A 118 5.31 -19.40 -7.97
CA GLN A 118 6.76 -19.21 -8.03
C GLN A 118 7.44 -19.28 -6.65
N GLY A 119 6.68 -19.48 -5.58
CA GLY A 119 7.20 -19.63 -4.21
C GLY A 119 7.45 -18.32 -3.49
N ILE A 120 6.85 -17.21 -3.95
CA ILE A 120 6.82 -15.93 -3.24
C ILE A 120 5.52 -15.86 -2.43
N PRO A 121 5.55 -15.92 -1.09
CA PRO A 121 4.35 -15.72 -0.28
C PRO A 121 3.76 -14.34 -0.53
N VAL A 122 2.47 -14.28 -0.84
CA VAL A 122 1.72 -13.03 -1.01
C VAL A 122 0.69 -12.93 0.11
N LEU A 123 0.71 -11.83 0.84
CA LEU A 123 -0.13 -11.58 2.01
C LEU A 123 -0.99 -10.35 1.72
N VAL A 124 -2.31 -10.52 1.69
CA VAL A 124 -3.23 -9.45 1.31
C VAL A 124 -4.16 -9.07 2.46
N LEU A 125 -4.40 -7.78 2.59
CA LEU A 125 -5.36 -7.18 3.52
C LEU A 125 -6.34 -6.34 2.69
N PRO A 126 -7.64 -6.26 3.04
CA PRO A 126 -8.55 -5.33 2.38
C PRO A 126 -8.33 -3.89 2.85
N GLY A 127 -8.66 -2.93 1.99
CA GLY A 127 -8.86 -1.53 2.37
C GLY A 127 -10.34 -1.15 2.43
N ASN A 128 -10.63 0.14 2.59
CA ASN A 128 -12.01 0.62 2.69
C ASN A 128 -12.75 0.59 1.34
N HIS A 129 -12.07 0.42 0.21
CA HIS A 129 -12.70 0.26 -1.10
C HIS A 129 -13.05 -1.18 -1.46
N ASP A 130 -12.57 -2.18 -0.72
CA ASP A 130 -12.63 -3.59 -1.17
C ASP A 130 -13.90 -4.32 -0.71
N ILE A 131 -14.32 -4.13 0.56
CA ILE A 131 -15.40 -4.92 1.16
C ILE A 131 -16.74 -4.18 1.09
N LEU A 132 -17.73 -4.77 0.42
CA LEU A 132 -19.09 -4.26 0.26
C LEU A 132 -19.20 -2.78 -0.12
N TYR A 133 -18.19 -2.25 -0.82
CA TYR A 133 -18.15 -0.84 -1.17
C TYR A 133 -19.34 -0.48 -2.09
N PRO A 134 -20.06 0.62 -1.82
CA PRO A 134 -21.34 0.90 -2.48
C PRO A 134 -21.23 1.38 -3.93
N PHE A 135 -20.03 1.66 -4.41
CA PHE A 135 -19.78 2.28 -5.72
C PHE A 135 -19.07 1.37 -6.73
N ALA A 136 -19.02 0.05 -6.49
CA ALA A 136 -18.60 -0.93 -7.49
C ALA A 136 -19.37 -0.73 -8.81
N ALA A 137 -18.65 -0.44 -9.90
CA ALA A 137 -19.27 -0.06 -11.16
C ALA A 137 -18.52 -0.55 -12.40
N GLN A 138 -19.27 -0.64 -13.50
CA GLN A 138 -18.77 -0.79 -14.85
C GLN A 138 -19.09 0.46 -15.69
N PHE A 139 -18.28 0.71 -16.70
CA PHE A 139 -18.27 1.93 -17.51
C PHE A 139 -18.41 1.60 -18.99
N GLU A 140 -19.37 2.24 -19.66
CA GLU A 140 -19.56 2.12 -21.11
C GLU A 140 -19.99 3.48 -21.68
N ALA A 141 -19.19 4.03 -22.59
CA ALA A 141 -19.33 5.34 -23.20
C ALA A 141 -19.46 6.47 -22.15
N GLU A 142 -20.68 6.94 -21.87
CA GLU A 142 -20.98 7.95 -20.84
C GLU A 142 -21.68 7.37 -19.61
N THR A 143 -22.03 6.08 -19.64
CA THR A 143 -22.88 5.39 -18.67
C THR A 143 -22.03 4.74 -17.58
N VAL A 144 -22.51 4.84 -16.34
CA VAL A 144 -21.97 4.15 -15.17
C VAL A 144 -23.07 3.24 -14.63
N THR A 145 -22.80 1.93 -14.55
CA THR A 145 -23.77 0.94 -14.07
C THR A 145 -23.16 0.18 -12.91
N ARG A 146 -23.95 -0.13 -11.87
CA ARG A 146 -23.47 -0.95 -10.75
C ARG A 146 -23.09 -2.34 -11.22
N THR A 147 -22.03 -2.89 -10.64
CA THR A 147 -21.61 -4.29 -10.84
C THR A 147 -21.57 -5.04 -9.49
N GLU A 148 -21.28 -6.33 -9.53
CA GLU A 148 -21.13 -7.16 -8.33
C GLU A 148 -19.96 -6.67 -7.47
N ARG A 149 -20.16 -6.79 -6.15
CA ARG A 149 -19.19 -6.40 -5.11
C ARG A 149 -18.96 -7.56 -4.14
N VAL A 150 -17.85 -7.53 -3.44
CA VAL A 150 -17.34 -8.65 -2.63
C VAL A 150 -17.68 -8.47 -1.15
N SER A 151 -18.20 -9.51 -0.50
CA SER A 151 -18.33 -9.57 0.98
C SER A 151 -17.02 -9.94 1.67
N GLY A 152 -16.92 -9.82 2.99
CA GLY A 152 -15.74 -10.29 3.71
C GLY A 152 -15.46 -11.79 3.54
N GLU A 153 -16.51 -12.61 3.44
CA GLU A 153 -16.40 -14.05 3.18
C GLU A 153 -15.90 -14.30 1.75
N GLU A 154 -16.47 -13.64 0.76
CA GLU A 154 -16.04 -13.78 -0.63
C GLU A 154 -14.60 -13.28 -0.84
N PHE A 155 -14.18 -12.21 -0.14
CA PHE A 155 -12.79 -11.75 -0.18
C PHE A 155 -11.86 -12.85 0.34
N ARG A 156 -12.20 -13.46 1.48
CA ARG A 156 -11.41 -14.57 2.03
C ARG A 156 -11.38 -15.78 1.09
N ASP A 157 -12.45 -16.04 0.35
CA ASP A 157 -12.49 -17.12 -0.63
C ASP A 157 -11.64 -16.82 -1.86
N ILE A 158 -11.76 -15.62 -2.44
CA ILE A 158 -10.99 -15.16 -3.60
C ILE A 158 -9.49 -15.15 -3.27
N TYR A 159 -9.12 -14.63 -2.11
CA TYR A 159 -7.73 -14.47 -1.70
C TYR A 159 -7.22 -15.58 -0.78
N GLY A 160 -7.96 -16.69 -0.63
CA GLY A 160 -7.74 -17.65 0.45
C GLY A 160 -6.32 -18.20 0.55
N SER A 161 -5.65 -18.47 -0.58
CA SER A 161 -4.27 -18.96 -0.54
C SER A 161 -3.23 -17.85 -0.31
N LEU A 162 -3.61 -16.57 -0.47
CA LEU A 162 -2.75 -15.40 -0.37
C LEU A 162 -2.66 -14.92 1.09
N GLY A 163 -2.06 -15.78 1.93
CA GLY A 163 -1.81 -15.53 3.36
C GLY A 163 -2.79 -16.25 4.29
N TYR A 164 -4.11 -16.23 4.00
CA TYR A 164 -5.12 -16.75 4.91
C TYR A 164 -5.02 -18.26 5.18
N GLN A 165 -4.76 -19.08 4.17
CA GLN A 165 -4.64 -20.55 4.34
C GLN A 165 -3.46 -20.91 5.23
N ASP A 166 -2.30 -20.28 5.00
CA ASP A 166 -1.02 -20.57 5.66
C ASP A 166 -0.79 -19.77 6.95
N ALA A 167 -1.75 -18.93 7.35
CA ALA A 167 -1.67 -18.14 8.58
C ALA A 167 -1.59 -19.00 9.85
N ALA A 168 -0.66 -18.65 10.74
CA ALA A 168 -0.46 -19.27 12.06
C ALA A 168 -1.49 -18.82 13.11
N GLY A 169 -2.26 -17.78 12.80
CA GLY A 169 -3.40 -17.32 13.58
C GLY A 169 -4.35 -16.54 12.67
N LYS A 170 -5.65 -16.72 12.86
CA LYS A 170 -6.69 -16.00 12.12
C LYS A 170 -7.65 -15.43 13.14
N ASP A 171 -8.08 -14.19 12.95
CA ASP A 171 -9.18 -13.64 13.73
C ASP A 171 -10.50 -14.16 13.14
N GLU A 172 -11.45 -14.52 14.00
CA GLU A 172 -12.75 -15.05 13.54
C GLU A 172 -13.71 -13.91 13.16
N GLU A 173 -13.45 -12.70 13.66
CA GLU A 173 -14.34 -11.53 13.56
C GLU A 173 -13.91 -10.51 12.51
N SER A 174 -12.76 -10.71 11.87
CA SER A 174 -12.19 -9.82 10.84
C SER A 174 -11.40 -10.61 9.80
N LEU A 175 -10.82 -9.90 8.83
CA LEU A 175 -9.85 -10.45 7.88
C LEU A 175 -8.40 -10.33 8.40
N SER A 176 -8.21 -10.17 9.71
CA SER A 176 -6.88 -10.13 10.35
C SER A 176 -6.25 -11.52 10.45
N PHE A 177 -4.93 -11.58 10.29
CA PHE A 177 -4.18 -12.82 10.45
C PHE A 177 -2.71 -12.59 10.83
N LEU A 178 -2.12 -13.62 11.42
CA LEU A 178 -0.71 -13.70 11.79
C LEU A 178 0.00 -14.67 10.84
N TYR A 179 1.09 -14.22 10.24
CA TYR A 179 1.94 -15.02 9.36
C TYR A 179 3.36 -15.12 9.92
N GLU A 180 3.84 -16.33 10.16
CA GLU A 180 5.19 -16.59 10.67
C GLU A 180 6.18 -16.63 9.50
N LEU A 181 6.80 -15.48 9.17
CA LEU A 181 7.73 -15.38 8.04
C LEU A 181 9.02 -16.20 8.26
N SER A 182 9.49 -16.23 9.51
CA SER A 182 10.60 -17.04 10.02
C SER A 182 10.44 -17.25 11.54
N GLU A 183 11.33 -18.00 12.19
CA GLU A 183 11.32 -18.15 13.65
C GLU A 183 11.59 -16.83 14.41
N ARG A 184 12.16 -15.82 13.73
CA ARG A 184 12.58 -14.53 14.31
C ARG A 184 11.65 -13.38 13.97
N VAL A 185 10.91 -13.47 12.87
CA VAL A 185 10.11 -12.37 12.32
C VAL A 185 8.74 -12.88 11.94
N TRP A 186 7.71 -12.32 12.55
CA TRP A 186 6.31 -12.56 12.25
C TRP A 186 5.68 -11.28 11.69
N LEU A 187 4.64 -11.45 10.87
CA LEU A 187 3.87 -10.39 10.26
C LEU A 187 2.45 -10.46 10.80
N LEU A 188 1.97 -9.38 11.41
CA LEU A 188 0.62 -9.29 11.96
C LEU A 188 -0.20 -8.30 11.14
N LEU A 189 -1.07 -8.83 10.27
CA LEU A 189 -1.92 -8.02 9.40
C LEU A 189 -3.28 -7.83 10.08
N LEU A 190 -3.67 -6.57 10.26
CA LEU A 190 -4.81 -6.14 11.07
C LEU A 190 -5.84 -5.43 10.19
N ASP A 191 -6.95 -6.12 9.95
CA ASP A 191 -8.08 -5.61 9.19
C ASP A 191 -8.89 -4.64 10.05
N ALA A 192 -9.09 -3.44 9.52
CA ALA A 192 -9.87 -2.37 10.11
C ALA A 192 -11.05 -1.97 9.22
N ASN A 193 -11.49 -2.84 8.31
CA ASN A 193 -12.57 -2.55 7.38
C ASN A 193 -13.73 -3.50 7.66
N THR A 194 -14.59 -3.10 8.59
CA THR A 194 -15.85 -3.83 8.80
C THR A 194 -16.86 -3.45 7.71
N GLU A 195 -17.80 -4.35 7.42
CA GLU A 195 -18.88 -4.10 6.45
C GLU A 195 -19.74 -2.88 6.81
N GLU A 196 -19.87 -2.57 8.10
CA GLU A 196 -20.72 -1.50 8.62
C GLU A 196 -19.95 -0.19 8.89
N ALA A 197 -18.63 -0.28 9.14
CA ALA A 197 -17.77 0.83 9.50
C ALA A 197 -16.35 0.63 8.93
N PRO A 198 -16.05 1.22 7.75
CA PRO A 198 -14.71 1.27 7.20
C PRO A 198 -13.77 2.09 8.09
N GLY A 199 -12.53 1.62 8.26
CA GLY A 199 -11.52 2.23 9.13
C GLY A 199 -11.66 1.92 10.63
N GLN A 200 -12.62 1.09 11.04
CA GLN A 200 -12.79 0.66 12.42
C GLN A 200 -12.25 -0.75 12.68
N ILE A 201 -11.35 -0.87 13.66
CA ILE A 201 -10.95 -2.15 14.24
C ILE A 201 -11.88 -2.51 15.41
N LYS A 202 -12.35 -3.76 15.46
CA LYS A 202 -13.22 -4.23 16.57
C LYS A 202 -12.39 -4.45 17.84
N ASP A 203 -12.99 -4.23 19.01
CA ASP A 203 -12.40 -4.57 20.32
C ASP A 203 -11.95 -6.05 20.40
N SER A 204 -12.73 -6.96 19.82
CA SER A 204 -12.39 -8.40 19.79
C SER A 204 -11.12 -8.66 18.97
N THR A 205 -10.94 -7.93 17.87
CA THR A 205 -9.75 -8.00 17.01
C THR A 205 -8.54 -7.37 17.70
N MET A 206 -8.71 -6.26 18.42
CA MET A 206 -7.66 -5.66 19.28
C MET A 206 -7.18 -6.64 20.35
N GLN A 207 -8.11 -7.30 21.05
CA GLN A 207 -7.77 -8.33 22.04
C GLN A 207 -7.12 -9.56 21.40
N TRP A 208 -7.54 -9.92 20.17
CA TRP A 208 -6.91 -11.00 19.42
C TRP A 208 -5.48 -10.65 19.01
N ALA A 209 -5.24 -9.42 18.55
CA ALA A 209 -3.93 -8.90 18.21
C ALA A 209 -2.98 -8.92 19.41
N GLU A 210 -3.43 -8.46 20.59
CA GLU A 210 -2.67 -8.53 21.84
C GLU A 210 -2.25 -9.98 22.18
N ARG A 211 -3.15 -10.96 21.98
CA ARG A 211 -2.82 -12.38 22.19
C ARG A 211 -1.75 -12.86 21.21
N GLN A 212 -1.79 -12.42 19.95
CA GLN A 212 -0.76 -12.77 18.97
C GLN A 212 0.60 -12.14 19.31
N MET A 213 0.61 -10.89 19.80
CA MET A 213 1.83 -10.22 20.24
C MET A 213 2.48 -10.96 21.41
N LYS A 214 1.68 -11.35 22.43
CA LYS A 214 2.18 -12.17 23.55
C LYS A 214 2.74 -13.52 23.08
N ARG A 215 2.11 -14.18 22.10
CA ARG A 215 2.64 -15.42 21.50
C ARG A 215 4.00 -15.20 20.86
N ALA A 216 4.20 -14.09 20.15
CA ALA A 216 5.48 -13.78 19.53
C ALA A 216 6.56 -13.47 20.56
N GLU A 217 6.22 -12.72 21.61
CA GLU A 217 7.12 -12.46 22.75
C GLU A 217 7.58 -13.77 23.41
N GLU A 218 6.65 -14.70 23.67
CA GLU A 218 6.95 -16.03 24.22
C GLU A 218 7.85 -16.86 23.28
N ALA A 219 7.68 -16.70 21.97
CA ALA A 219 8.52 -17.34 20.95
C ALA A 219 9.87 -16.63 20.72
N GLY A 220 10.06 -15.43 21.27
CA GLY A 220 11.22 -14.58 21.00
C GLY A 220 11.24 -13.98 19.58
N ALA A 221 10.10 -13.98 18.89
CA ALA A 221 9.94 -13.41 17.56
C ALA A 221 9.60 -11.91 17.63
N SER A 222 10.15 -11.13 16.70
CA SER A 222 9.73 -9.77 16.43
C SER A 222 8.50 -9.74 15.54
N ILE A 223 7.62 -8.76 15.76
CA ILE A 223 6.47 -8.50 14.89
C ILE A 223 6.69 -7.22 14.10
N ILE A 224 6.29 -7.26 12.82
CA ILE A 224 5.94 -6.09 12.02
C ILE A 224 4.42 -6.11 11.85
N THR A 225 3.76 -5.01 12.19
CA THR A 225 2.30 -4.89 11.99
C THR A 225 1.97 -4.26 10.65
N VAL A 226 0.81 -4.60 10.13
CA VAL A 226 0.29 -4.04 8.87
C VAL A 226 -1.17 -3.65 9.08
N THR A 227 -1.52 -2.43 8.69
CA THR A 227 -2.89 -1.92 8.65
C THR A 227 -3.14 -1.28 7.29
N HIS A 228 -4.39 -1.09 6.88
CA HIS A 228 -4.66 -0.23 5.72
C HIS A 228 -4.62 1.25 6.12
N GLN A 229 -5.46 1.62 7.09
CA GLN A 229 -5.47 2.95 7.71
C GLN A 229 -4.22 3.21 8.54
N ASN A 230 -3.87 4.48 8.74
CA ASN A 230 -2.69 4.86 9.49
C ASN A 230 -2.93 4.75 11.00
N VAL A 231 -1.93 4.33 11.76
CA VAL A 231 -1.94 4.37 13.23
C VAL A 231 -1.47 5.74 13.73
N LEU A 232 -0.49 6.34 13.04
CA LEU A 232 0.02 7.67 13.35
C LEU A 232 -0.39 8.68 12.28
N ALA A 233 -0.59 9.93 12.69
CA ALA A 233 -0.99 10.99 11.78
C ALA A 233 0.16 11.30 10.81
N GLN A 234 -0.05 11.02 9.52
CA GLN A 234 0.94 11.26 8.46
C GLN A 234 0.96 12.74 8.02
N ASN A 235 -0.13 13.47 8.26
CA ASN A 235 -0.19 14.92 8.12
C ASN A 235 -1.23 15.45 9.11
N LYS A 236 -0.91 16.51 9.86
CA LYS A 236 -1.82 17.06 10.88
C LYS A 236 -3.19 17.52 10.36
N LEU A 237 -3.28 17.89 9.07
CA LEU A 237 -4.53 18.33 8.43
C LEU A 237 -5.29 17.18 7.74
N LEU A 238 -4.62 16.07 7.43
CA LEU A 238 -5.20 14.88 6.82
C LEU A 238 -5.29 13.72 7.83
N SER A 239 -5.65 14.00 9.08
CA SER A 239 -5.79 12.98 10.13
C SER A 239 -7.19 12.37 10.18
N GLN A 240 -8.24 13.20 10.03
CA GLN A 240 -9.62 12.73 10.09
C GLN A 240 -9.97 11.87 8.86
N GLY A 241 -10.41 10.64 9.11
CA GLY A 241 -10.79 9.68 8.06
C GLY A 241 -9.61 8.92 7.43
N PHE A 242 -8.37 9.26 7.78
CA PHE A 242 -7.17 8.54 7.38
C PHE A 242 -6.56 7.71 8.52
N LEU A 243 -6.68 8.22 9.75
CA LEU A 243 -6.38 7.46 10.94
C LEU A 243 -7.38 6.33 11.14
N LEU A 244 -6.86 5.22 11.62
CA LEU A 244 -7.60 4.12 12.19
C LEU A 244 -8.55 4.65 13.28
N ASP A 245 -9.79 4.18 13.33
CA ASP A 245 -10.63 4.42 14.50
C ASP A 245 -10.01 3.73 15.71
N HIS A 246 -9.98 4.40 16.87
CA HIS A 246 -9.18 4.00 18.03
C HIS A 246 -7.65 3.95 17.80
N HIS A 247 -7.11 4.77 16.88
CA HIS A 247 -5.66 4.80 16.62
C HIS A 247 -4.80 5.03 17.88
N GLU A 248 -5.24 5.84 18.85
CA GLU A 248 -4.50 6.07 20.11
C GLU A 248 -4.39 4.79 20.94
N GLU A 249 -5.45 3.97 20.97
CA GLU A 249 -5.47 2.68 21.68
C GLU A 249 -4.58 1.66 20.96
N MET A 250 -4.62 1.65 19.62
CA MET A 250 -3.69 0.85 18.81
C MET A 250 -2.24 1.25 19.05
N GLU A 251 -1.91 2.54 18.96
CA GLU A 251 -0.57 3.06 19.20
C GLU A 251 -0.05 2.62 20.59
N GLN A 252 -0.86 2.76 21.63
CA GLN A 252 -0.50 2.35 22.97
C GLN A 252 -0.31 0.83 23.08
N LEU A 253 -1.17 0.03 22.45
CA LEU A 253 -1.05 -1.42 22.42
C LEU A 253 0.25 -1.87 21.74
N LEU A 254 0.54 -1.32 20.55
CA LEU A 254 1.75 -1.63 19.80
C LEU A 254 3.01 -1.30 20.60
N LYS A 255 3.06 -0.11 21.22
CA LYS A 255 4.18 0.30 22.08
C LYS A 255 4.34 -0.57 23.31
N ALA A 256 3.23 -0.95 23.95
CA ALA A 256 3.26 -1.80 25.14
C ALA A 256 3.89 -3.18 24.87
N HIS A 257 3.77 -3.67 23.63
CA HIS A 257 4.35 -4.93 23.16
C HIS A 257 5.68 -4.75 22.40
N GLY A 258 6.31 -3.57 22.49
CA GLY A 258 7.61 -3.30 21.89
C GLY A 258 7.62 -3.37 20.35
N ILE A 259 6.47 -3.19 19.72
CA ILE A 259 6.37 -3.11 18.25
C ILE A 259 7.02 -1.80 17.80
N ALA A 260 8.01 -1.92 16.91
CA ALA A 260 8.75 -0.78 16.41
C ALA A 260 8.24 -0.27 15.05
N LEU A 261 7.49 -1.10 14.30
CA LEU A 261 7.12 -0.78 12.92
C LEU A 261 5.72 -1.27 12.57
N ASN A 262 4.92 -0.33 12.08
CA ASN A 262 3.68 -0.55 11.34
C ASN A 262 3.87 -0.15 9.86
N LEU A 263 3.30 -0.94 8.95
CA LEU A 263 3.18 -0.62 7.53
C LEU A 263 1.72 -0.27 7.23
N SER A 264 1.48 0.86 6.57
CA SER A 264 0.15 1.33 6.20
C SER A 264 0.08 1.96 4.81
N GLY A 265 -1.13 2.34 4.39
CA GLY A 265 -1.42 3.00 3.11
C GLY A 265 -2.50 4.08 3.28
N HIS A 266 -3.52 4.05 2.42
CA HIS A 266 -4.78 4.83 2.49
C HIS A 266 -4.66 6.35 2.28
N VAL A 267 -3.64 6.99 2.86
CA VAL A 267 -3.39 8.43 2.68
C VAL A 267 -2.71 8.77 1.33
N HIS A 268 -2.26 7.74 0.60
CA HIS A 268 -1.62 7.77 -0.72
C HIS A 268 -0.29 8.54 -0.83
N ILE A 269 0.09 9.34 0.16
CA ILE A 269 1.40 9.99 0.24
C ILE A 269 2.46 8.99 0.74
N GLN A 270 3.70 9.11 0.26
CA GLN A 270 4.84 8.45 0.89
C GLN A 270 5.28 9.25 2.12
N HIS A 271 5.05 8.71 3.32
CA HIS A 271 5.40 9.39 4.57
C HIS A 271 5.79 8.39 5.68
N ILE A 272 6.65 8.82 6.60
CA ILE A 272 7.06 8.03 7.77
C ILE A 272 6.82 8.85 9.03
N ALA A 273 5.76 8.51 9.76
CA ALA A 273 5.50 9.08 11.08
C ALA A 273 6.24 8.29 12.17
N GLU A 274 6.66 8.98 13.24
CA GLU A 274 7.27 8.37 14.42
C GLU A 274 6.62 8.92 15.68
N SER A 275 6.40 8.03 16.65
CA SER A 275 5.98 8.41 17.98
C SER A 275 6.55 7.42 18.98
N GLY A 276 7.40 7.87 19.90
CA GLY A 276 7.86 7.09 21.05
C GLY A 276 8.45 5.71 20.72
N GLY A 277 9.18 5.59 19.60
CA GLY A 277 9.82 4.38 19.12
C GLY A 277 8.98 3.52 18.16
N LEU A 278 7.70 3.87 17.95
CA LEU A 278 6.86 3.26 16.92
C LEU A 278 6.95 4.10 15.64
N TYR A 279 7.35 3.47 14.54
CA TYR A 279 7.28 4.03 13.20
C TYR A 279 6.02 3.52 12.49
N ASP A 280 5.30 4.40 11.81
CA ASP A 280 4.20 4.05 10.90
C ASP A 280 4.54 4.56 9.50
N ILE A 281 4.91 3.63 8.63
CA ILE A 281 5.29 3.92 7.25
C ILE A 281 4.03 3.84 6.39
N ALA A 282 3.54 4.99 5.94
CA ALA A 282 2.56 5.05 4.87
C ALA A 282 3.29 4.94 3.54
N THR A 283 3.18 3.79 2.87
CA THR A 283 3.68 3.65 1.50
C THR A 283 2.74 4.41 0.56
N GLY A 284 3.31 5.20 -0.36
CA GLY A 284 2.51 5.93 -1.34
C GLY A 284 1.68 4.99 -2.20
N SER A 285 0.51 5.46 -2.67
CA SER A 285 -0.36 4.63 -3.51
C SER A 285 0.37 4.19 -4.77
N LEU A 286 0.28 2.90 -5.11
CA LEU A 286 0.93 2.35 -6.28
C LEU A 286 0.44 3.04 -7.57
N THR A 287 -0.80 3.52 -7.60
CA THR A 287 -1.41 4.18 -8.77
C THR A 287 -1.30 5.70 -8.79
N VAL A 288 -0.65 6.31 -7.80
CA VAL A 288 -0.36 7.74 -7.81
C VAL A 288 1.11 7.97 -8.11
N PHE A 289 1.43 9.00 -8.91
CA PHE A 289 2.82 9.41 -9.14
C PHE A 289 3.53 9.62 -7.79
N PRO A 290 4.77 9.11 -7.58
CA PRO A 290 5.68 8.52 -8.56
C PRO A 290 5.67 6.97 -8.65
N HIS A 291 4.58 6.30 -8.27
CA HIS A 291 4.41 4.83 -8.38
C HIS A 291 5.53 4.06 -7.68
N ARG A 292 5.60 4.16 -6.36
CA ARG A 292 6.67 3.52 -5.58
C ARG A 292 6.12 2.45 -4.66
N TYR A 293 6.93 1.42 -4.45
CA TYR A 293 6.67 0.37 -3.47
C TYR A 293 7.81 0.31 -2.45
N GLY A 294 7.52 -0.18 -1.25
CA GLY A 294 8.48 -0.32 -0.17
C GLY A 294 9.23 -1.65 -0.21
N VAL A 295 10.51 -1.62 0.12
CA VAL A 295 11.36 -2.80 0.33
C VAL A 295 11.95 -2.72 1.73
N LEU A 296 11.56 -3.66 2.57
CA LEU A 296 12.11 -3.86 3.90
C LEU A 296 13.20 -4.94 3.85
N THR A 297 14.30 -4.68 4.52
CA THR A 297 15.29 -5.69 4.87
C THR A 297 15.36 -5.81 6.38
N VAL A 298 15.11 -7.02 6.90
CA VAL A 298 15.22 -7.34 8.33
C VAL A 298 16.46 -8.19 8.55
N ASP A 299 17.48 -7.59 9.16
CA ASP A 299 18.75 -8.24 9.43
C ASP A 299 18.63 -9.26 10.58
N PRO A 300 19.54 -10.25 10.67
CA PRO A 300 19.54 -11.24 11.76
C PRO A 300 19.64 -10.64 13.17
N ASP A 301 20.19 -9.43 13.31
CA ASP A 301 20.25 -8.70 14.59
C ASP A 301 18.95 -7.96 14.95
N GLY A 302 17.93 -8.05 14.07
CA GLY A 302 16.63 -7.41 14.23
C GLY A 302 16.60 -5.94 13.80
N SER A 303 17.68 -5.39 13.23
CA SER A 303 17.62 -4.09 12.58
C SER A 303 16.81 -4.14 11.29
N ILE A 304 16.10 -3.04 11.00
CA ILE A 304 15.21 -2.93 9.84
C ILE A 304 15.69 -1.77 8.99
N THR A 305 15.87 -2.00 7.70
CA THR A 305 16.06 -0.94 6.71
C THR A 305 14.87 -0.94 5.77
N TYR A 306 14.26 0.22 5.55
CA TYR A 306 13.23 0.46 4.56
C TYR A 306 13.78 1.38 3.48
N GLU A 307 13.53 1.04 2.22
CA GLU A 307 13.70 1.94 1.09
C GLU A 307 12.56 1.77 0.10
N THR A 308 12.18 2.83 -0.60
CA THR A 308 11.24 2.70 -1.72
C THR A 308 11.95 2.47 -3.04
N LYS A 309 11.29 1.76 -3.95
CA LYS A 309 11.72 1.57 -5.35
C LYS A 309 10.61 2.01 -6.31
N PRO A 310 10.96 2.59 -7.48
CA PRO A 310 9.97 2.94 -8.50
C PRO A 310 9.46 1.69 -9.21
N VAL A 311 8.22 1.75 -9.66
CA VAL A 311 7.67 0.81 -10.65
C VAL A 311 8.06 1.30 -12.05
N ASN A 312 8.82 0.48 -12.79
CA ASN A 312 9.22 0.82 -14.15
C ASN A 312 8.23 0.26 -15.17
N VAL A 313 7.35 1.12 -15.68
CA VAL A 313 6.40 0.75 -16.74
C VAL A 313 7.10 0.86 -18.11
N ASP A 314 8.00 -0.09 -18.40
CA ASP A 314 8.82 -0.13 -19.62
C ASP A 314 8.02 -0.56 -20.87
N ARG A 315 6.91 -1.27 -20.66
CA ARG A 315 6.05 -1.81 -21.71
C ARG A 315 4.61 -1.43 -21.46
N TRP A 316 4.11 -0.53 -22.31
CA TRP A 316 2.69 -0.22 -22.40
C TRP A 316 2.26 -0.30 -23.87
N ASP A 317 1.36 -1.23 -24.18
CA ASP A 317 0.79 -1.37 -25.52
C ASP A 317 -0.46 -0.49 -25.63
N GLY A 318 -0.24 0.82 -25.73
CA GLY A 318 -1.33 1.80 -25.73
C GLY A 318 -2.32 1.68 -26.87
N GLU A 319 -1.95 0.99 -27.95
CA GLU A 319 -2.87 0.66 -29.04
C GLU A 319 -3.90 -0.43 -28.64
N LYS A 320 -3.61 -1.28 -27.64
CA LYS A 320 -4.52 -2.33 -27.17
C LYS A 320 -5.57 -1.87 -26.18
N ALA A 321 -5.30 -0.81 -25.41
CA ALA A 321 -6.19 -0.35 -24.35
C ALA A 321 -7.18 0.75 -24.80
N GLY A 322 -7.04 1.31 -26.00
CA GLY A 322 -7.93 2.38 -26.47
C GLY A 322 -7.84 3.70 -25.67
N ILE A 323 -6.87 3.82 -24.76
CA ILE A 323 -6.65 4.99 -23.90
C ILE A 323 -5.85 6.03 -24.68
N PRO A 324 -6.38 7.21 -25.03
CA PRO A 324 -5.63 8.21 -25.82
C PRO A 324 -4.36 8.72 -25.10
N GLY A 325 -3.19 8.74 -25.78
CA GLY A 325 -1.94 9.31 -25.24
C GLY A 325 -0.73 9.22 -26.19
N GLU A 326 0.31 10.02 -25.95
CA GLU A 326 1.64 9.78 -26.53
C GLU A 326 2.43 8.84 -25.63
N TYR A 327 2.90 7.73 -26.17
CA TYR A 327 3.59 6.69 -25.41
C TYR A 327 5.10 6.76 -25.68
N GLY A 328 5.92 6.78 -24.62
CA GLY A 328 7.37 6.82 -24.74
C GLY A 328 8.10 7.10 -23.42
N ASP A 329 7.48 7.85 -22.52
CA ASP A 329 7.96 8.11 -21.16
C ASP A 329 6.76 8.10 -20.19
N PHE A 330 6.55 6.96 -19.52
CA PHE A 330 5.42 6.78 -18.62
C PHE A 330 5.53 7.66 -17.36
N GLU A 331 6.75 7.90 -16.88
CA GLU A 331 7.00 8.75 -15.72
C GLU A 331 6.59 10.19 -16.03
N ALA A 332 7.02 10.73 -17.17
CA ALA A 332 6.62 12.06 -17.61
C ALA A 332 5.12 12.19 -17.84
N LEU A 333 4.48 11.16 -18.42
CA LEU A 333 3.02 11.11 -18.61
C LEU A 333 2.30 11.16 -17.26
N SER A 334 2.72 10.33 -16.31
CA SER A 334 2.11 10.25 -14.99
C SER A 334 2.29 11.53 -14.19
N GLN A 335 3.50 12.09 -14.20
CA GLN A 335 3.78 13.37 -13.56
C GLN A 335 2.88 14.48 -14.14
N ALA A 336 2.78 14.56 -15.46
CA ALA A 336 1.94 15.56 -16.13
C ALA A 336 0.45 15.39 -15.76
N TYR A 337 -0.03 14.17 -15.64
CA TYR A 337 -1.40 13.88 -15.20
C TYR A 337 -1.64 14.32 -13.75
N PHE A 338 -0.76 13.93 -12.82
CA PHE A 338 -0.85 14.33 -11.42
C PHE A 338 -0.81 15.85 -11.24
N ASP A 339 0.12 16.51 -11.93
CA ASP A 339 0.23 17.97 -11.94
C ASP A 339 -1.05 18.62 -12.49
N ALA A 340 -1.61 18.09 -13.58
CA ALA A 340 -2.86 18.60 -14.16
C ALA A 340 -4.06 18.45 -13.21
N CYS A 341 -4.15 17.34 -12.47
CA CYS A 341 -5.15 17.16 -11.41
C CYS A 341 -5.00 18.23 -10.33
N THR A 342 -3.78 18.51 -9.89
CA THR A 342 -3.50 19.55 -8.88
C THR A 342 -3.83 20.94 -9.44
N ARG A 343 -3.42 21.28 -10.66
CA ARG A 343 -3.77 22.56 -11.33
C ARG A 343 -5.28 22.77 -11.43
N LYS A 344 -6.04 21.71 -11.75
CA LYS A 344 -7.50 21.77 -11.80
C LYS A 344 -8.12 22.07 -10.43
N LYS A 345 -7.60 21.47 -9.36
CA LYS A 345 -7.99 21.81 -7.97
C LYS A 345 -7.65 23.26 -7.66
N MET A 346 -6.47 23.74 -8.05
CA MET A 346 -6.04 25.13 -7.81
C MET A 346 -6.90 26.15 -8.54
N LYS A 347 -7.29 25.86 -9.78
CA LYS A 347 -8.23 26.71 -10.51
C LYS A 347 -9.54 26.93 -9.75
N LYS A 348 -10.07 25.88 -9.11
CA LYS A 348 -11.31 25.97 -8.31
C LYS A 348 -11.07 26.68 -6.97
N GLU A 349 -9.99 26.33 -6.28
CA GLU A 349 -9.62 26.88 -4.96
C GLU A 349 -9.37 28.40 -5.04
N LEU A 350 -8.72 28.85 -6.10
CA LEU A 350 -8.32 30.24 -6.31
C LEU A 350 -9.36 31.09 -7.06
N GLU A 351 -10.46 30.50 -7.53
CA GLU A 351 -11.49 31.17 -8.36
C GLU A 351 -12.10 32.41 -7.66
N ALA A 352 -12.23 32.36 -6.33
CA ALA A 352 -12.81 33.45 -5.54
C ALA A 352 -11.80 34.56 -5.18
N LEU A 353 -10.51 34.38 -5.45
CA LEU A 353 -9.49 35.38 -5.15
C LEU A 353 -9.36 36.39 -6.28
N SER A 354 -9.25 37.66 -5.91
CA SER A 354 -8.89 38.74 -6.84
C SER A 354 -7.38 38.77 -7.05
N VAL A 355 -6.89 37.94 -7.96
CA VAL A 355 -5.47 37.85 -8.37
C VAL A 355 -5.32 38.07 -9.88
N SER A 356 -4.17 38.60 -10.29
CA SER A 356 -3.77 38.70 -11.70
C SER A 356 -3.43 37.32 -12.28
N GLU A 357 -3.37 37.20 -13.61
CA GLU A 357 -2.99 35.95 -14.28
C GLU A 357 -1.58 35.48 -13.89
N GLU A 358 -0.64 36.41 -13.66
CA GLU A 358 0.72 36.10 -13.23
C GLU A 358 0.76 35.57 -11.79
N GLU A 359 0.05 36.23 -10.86
CA GLU A 359 -0.07 35.76 -9.47
C GLU A 359 -0.75 34.39 -9.41
N LEU A 360 -1.82 34.18 -10.18
CA LEU A 360 -2.51 32.90 -10.28
C LEU A 360 -1.56 31.78 -10.74
N ALA A 361 -0.73 32.05 -11.75
CA ALA A 361 0.25 31.09 -12.23
C ALA A 361 1.31 30.77 -11.17
N GLN A 362 1.86 31.78 -10.48
CA GLN A 362 2.86 31.58 -9.43
C GLN A 362 2.31 30.79 -8.23
N MET A 363 1.10 31.11 -7.79
CA MET A 363 0.43 30.37 -6.72
C MET A 363 0.16 28.91 -7.13
N THR A 364 -0.34 28.71 -8.37
CA THR A 364 -0.66 27.39 -8.89
C THR A 364 0.57 26.50 -9.04
N GLU A 365 1.64 27.00 -9.65
CA GLU A 365 2.83 26.16 -9.90
C GLU A 365 3.57 25.81 -8.60
N LEU A 366 3.60 26.70 -7.61
CA LEU A 366 4.14 26.34 -6.29
C LEU A 366 3.30 25.23 -5.63
N ALA A 367 1.98 25.38 -5.65
CA ALA A 367 1.06 24.38 -5.09
C ALA A 367 1.21 23.00 -5.76
N VAL A 368 1.35 22.98 -7.10
CA VAL A 368 1.61 21.77 -7.88
C VAL A 368 2.91 21.10 -7.48
N GLU A 369 4.00 21.88 -7.41
CA GLU A 369 5.30 21.35 -7.02
C GLU A 369 5.30 20.80 -5.59
N MET A 370 4.77 21.57 -4.62
CA MET A 370 4.70 21.14 -3.24
C MET A 370 3.89 19.84 -3.08
N ASN A 371 2.72 19.76 -3.72
CA ASN A 371 1.88 18.56 -3.66
C ASN A 371 2.56 17.33 -4.28
N ARG A 372 3.19 17.50 -5.45
CA ARG A 372 3.92 16.40 -6.12
C ARG A 372 5.07 15.88 -5.25
N ASN A 373 5.86 16.80 -4.70
CA ASN A 373 6.99 16.46 -3.84
C ASN A 373 6.54 15.81 -2.53
N TYR A 374 5.39 16.23 -1.99
CA TYR A 374 4.81 15.65 -0.79
C TYR A 374 4.32 14.21 -1.01
N PHE A 375 3.57 13.96 -2.10
CA PHE A 375 3.17 12.60 -2.48
C PHE A 375 4.37 11.69 -2.76
N ALA A 376 5.45 12.24 -3.31
CA ALA A 376 6.70 11.52 -3.55
C ALA A 376 7.56 11.30 -2.29
N GLY A 377 7.20 11.88 -1.13
CA GLY A 377 7.99 11.80 0.09
C GLY A 377 9.37 12.48 -0.01
N MET A 378 9.48 13.52 -0.82
CA MET A 378 10.74 14.24 -1.09
C MET A 378 10.50 15.75 -1.08
N THR A 379 10.31 16.31 0.11
CA THR A 379 10.03 17.74 0.28
C THR A 379 11.30 18.58 0.10
N LYS A 380 11.11 19.83 -0.33
CA LYS A 380 12.20 20.80 -0.45
C LYS A 380 12.56 21.42 0.90
N PRO A 381 13.82 21.87 1.09
CA PRO A 381 14.17 22.72 2.23
C PRO A 381 13.24 23.93 2.34
N GLU A 382 12.88 24.31 3.57
CA GLU A 382 11.91 25.37 3.84
C GLU A 382 12.25 26.69 3.12
N GLN A 383 13.52 27.08 3.09
CA GLN A 383 13.98 28.31 2.42
C GLN A 383 13.70 28.29 0.91
N GLU A 384 13.84 27.15 0.24
CA GLU A 384 13.57 27.04 -1.19
C GLU A 384 12.09 27.24 -1.55
N VAL A 385 11.19 27.00 -0.59
CA VAL A 385 9.75 27.25 -0.74
C VAL A 385 9.42 28.69 -0.32
N THR A 386 9.86 29.08 0.87
CA THR A 386 9.46 30.34 1.51
C THR A 386 10.01 31.60 0.82
N ASP A 387 11.14 31.48 0.11
CA ASP A 387 11.72 32.59 -0.66
C ASP A 387 10.99 32.85 -1.99
N THR A 388 10.14 31.93 -2.44
CA THR A 388 9.43 32.06 -3.72
C THR A 388 8.35 33.14 -3.67
N GLU A 389 8.10 33.80 -4.80
CA GLU A 389 6.98 34.75 -4.91
C GLU A 389 5.62 34.05 -4.74
N GLY A 390 5.49 32.82 -5.23
CA GLY A 390 4.29 32.00 -5.02
C GLY A 390 3.94 31.82 -3.55
N TRP A 391 4.94 31.61 -2.68
CA TRP A 391 4.71 31.43 -1.25
C TRP A 391 4.21 32.71 -0.59
N LYS A 392 4.85 33.85 -0.90
CA LYS A 392 4.43 35.17 -0.41
C LYS A 392 2.97 35.44 -0.78
N LEU A 393 2.59 35.15 -2.02
CA LEU A 393 1.21 35.29 -2.50
C LEU A 393 0.24 34.38 -1.76
N TRP A 394 0.62 33.11 -1.51
CA TRP A 394 -0.19 32.21 -0.69
C TRP A 394 -0.37 32.72 0.74
N LYS A 395 0.67 33.26 1.38
CA LYS A 395 0.55 33.82 2.73
C LYS A 395 -0.27 35.10 2.77
N GLU A 396 -0.19 35.95 1.75
CA GLU A 396 -0.95 37.21 1.70
C GLU A 396 -2.43 36.98 1.33
N LYS A 397 -2.70 36.14 0.34
CA LYS A 397 -4.01 36.07 -0.32
C LYS A 397 -4.73 34.73 -0.14
N GLY A 398 -3.99 33.64 0.06
CA GLY A 398 -4.52 32.28 0.08
C GLY A 398 -4.46 31.56 1.44
N ALA A 399 -3.99 32.22 2.51
CA ALA A 399 -3.69 31.56 3.78
C ALA A 399 -4.90 30.91 4.45
N GLU A 400 -6.09 31.47 4.25
CA GLU A 400 -7.33 30.94 4.83
C GLU A 400 -7.98 29.82 4.00
N LEU A 401 -7.54 29.65 2.75
CA LEU A 401 -7.99 28.56 1.88
C LEU A 401 -7.48 27.22 2.40
N PHE A 402 -8.18 26.14 2.06
CA PHE A 402 -7.77 24.80 2.50
C PHE A 402 -6.35 24.50 2.01
N PHE A 403 -6.07 24.78 0.73
CA PHE A 403 -4.76 24.49 0.19
C PHE A 403 -3.64 25.36 0.79
N GLY A 404 -3.96 26.60 1.20
CA GLY A 404 -3.04 27.47 1.94
C GLY A 404 -2.60 26.84 3.26
N LYS A 405 -3.55 26.28 4.01
CA LYS A 405 -3.32 25.54 5.26
C LYS A 405 -2.61 24.21 5.00
N TYR A 406 -2.98 23.51 3.92
CA TYR A 406 -2.36 22.24 3.54
C TYR A 406 -0.88 22.40 3.22
N MET A 407 -0.48 23.44 2.47
CA MET A 407 0.95 23.70 2.25
C MET A 407 1.68 24.12 3.53
N ASP A 408 1.02 24.79 4.48
CA ASP A 408 1.60 25.04 5.80
C ASP A 408 1.86 23.75 6.58
N SER A 409 1.03 22.71 6.43
CA SER A 409 1.33 21.41 7.05
C SER A 409 2.45 20.67 6.35
N MET A 410 2.57 20.76 5.02
CA MET A 410 3.70 20.15 4.29
C MET A 410 5.07 20.74 4.71
N LEU A 411 5.11 22.01 5.13
CA LEU A 411 6.36 22.65 5.56
C LEU A 411 6.89 22.12 6.89
N GLU A 412 6.07 21.44 7.70
CA GLU A 412 6.56 20.77 8.91
C GLU A 412 7.55 19.65 8.57
N ASP A 413 7.40 19.07 7.37
CA ASP A 413 8.23 18.01 6.84
C ASP A 413 9.31 18.55 5.88
N ALA A 414 9.63 19.85 5.92
CA ALA A 414 10.52 20.47 4.93
C ALA A 414 11.95 19.91 4.94
N GLY A 415 12.42 19.45 3.78
CA GLY A 415 13.76 18.87 3.59
C GLY A 415 13.86 17.41 4.01
N CYS A 416 12.74 16.77 4.37
CA CYS A 416 12.69 15.35 4.71
C CYS A 416 12.72 14.46 3.45
N ASN A 417 13.23 13.26 3.63
CA ASN A 417 13.21 12.19 2.64
C ASN A 417 12.55 10.95 3.24
N GLU A 418 11.26 10.82 2.99
CA GLU A 418 10.38 9.77 3.51
C GLU A 418 10.52 8.42 2.77
N ASN A 419 11.53 8.30 1.91
CA ASN A 419 11.78 7.11 1.11
C ASN A 419 12.80 6.17 1.73
N LYS A 420 13.37 6.51 2.89
CA LYS A 420 14.38 5.69 3.58
C LYS A 420 14.22 5.78 5.09
N LEU A 421 14.30 4.62 5.75
CA LEU A 421 14.35 4.54 7.21
C LEU A 421 15.33 3.44 7.63
N LYS A 422 16.02 3.66 8.74
CA LYS A 422 16.79 2.60 9.41
C LYS A 422 16.42 2.58 10.89
N ILE A 423 15.82 1.47 11.32
CA ILE A 423 15.51 1.19 12.71
C ILE A 423 16.61 0.28 13.25
N VAL A 424 17.37 0.77 14.22
CA VAL A 424 18.38 -0.03 14.92
C VAL A 424 17.75 -0.54 16.20
N ARG A 425 17.67 -1.86 16.36
CA ARG A 425 17.22 -2.46 17.61
C ARG A 425 18.31 -2.24 18.65
N ASP A 426 18.02 -1.45 19.69
CA ASP A 426 18.95 -1.25 20.79
C ASP A 426 18.99 -2.58 21.58
N LEU A 427 19.99 -3.42 21.32
CA LEU A 427 20.21 -4.72 21.97
C LEU A 427 20.62 -4.57 23.44
N ARG A 428 20.19 -3.51 24.13
CA ARG A 428 20.56 -3.31 25.52
C ARG A 428 19.71 -4.25 26.40
N PRO A 429 20.38 -5.16 27.14
CA PRO A 429 19.74 -6.22 27.92
C PRO A 429 18.97 -5.71 29.14
#